data_AF-A0A7S0D0C5-F1
#
_entry.id   AF-A0A7S0D0C5-F1
#
_cell.length_a   1.000
_cell.length_b   1.000
_cell.length_c   1.000
_cell.angle_alpha   90.00
_cell.angle_beta   90.00
_cell.angle_gamma   90.00
#
_symmetry.space_group_name_H-M   'P 1'
#
loop_
_entity.id
_entity.type
_entity.pdbx_description
1 polymer ?
#
loop_
_entity_poly.entity_id
_entity_poly.type
_entity_poly.pdbx_seq_one_letter_code
_entity_poly.pdbx_strand_id
1 'polypeptide(L)'
;MHQSSAEVPSADGRVIIHLDLDAFYAQVESRRLGIDPSTPLVVQQWRGIIAVNYAARAAGIKRHLTVDEAAKLCPGVVFVHVETIGDDEDDEDDERNTNETR
;
A
#
# COMPACT_ATOMS: atom_id res chain seq x y z
N MET A 1 -56.56 -2.49 4.06
CA MET A 1 -55.14 -2.43 4.49
C MET A 1 -54.37 -1.73 3.39
N HIS A 2 -54.18 -0.41 3.50
CA HIS A 2 -53.38 0.36 2.55
C HIS A 2 -51.92 0.25 2.98
N GLN A 3 -51.11 -0.43 2.18
CA GLN A 3 -49.68 -0.53 2.38
C GLN A 3 -49.07 0.82 1.96
N SER A 4 -48.56 1.58 2.93
CA SER A 4 -47.84 2.83 2.67
C SER A 4 -46.46 2.46 2.12
N SER A 5 -46.26 2.69 0.82
CA SER A 5 -44.96 2.64 0.18
C SER A 5 -44.12 3.80 0.71
N ALA A 6 -42.98 3.50 1.32
CA ALA A 6 -42.03 4.53 1.73
C ALA A 6 -41.47 5.23 0.47
N GLU A 7 -41.73 6.52 0.36
CA GLU A 7 -41.23 7.36 -0.72
C GLU A 7 -39.72 7.56 -0.54
N VAL A 8 -38.91 7.11 -1.51
CA VAL A 8 -37.46 7.34 -1.50
C VAL A 8 -37.25 8.82 -1.83
N PRO A 9 -36.54 9.61 -1.00
CA PRO A 9 -36.35 11.02 -1.26
C PRO A 9 -35.70 11.23 -2.64
N SER A 10 -36.27 12.13 -3.46
CA SER A 10 -35.70 12.50 -4.74
C SER A 10 -34.29 13.08 -4.56
N ALA A 11 -33.44 12.90 -5.56
CA ALA A 11 -32.01 13.23 -5.50
C ALA A 11 -31.71 14.74 -5.35
N ASP A 12 -32.71 15.60 -5.43
CA ASP A 12 -32.55 17.04 -5.50
C ASP A 12 -32.09 17.60 -4.14
N GLY A 13 -30.81 18.00 -4.09
CA GLY A 13 -30.18 18.65 -2.93
C GLY A 13 -29.08 17.85 -2.23
N ARG A 14 -28.74 16.63 -2.68
CA ARG A 14 -27.65 15.84 -2.07
C ARG A 14 -26.29 16.27 -2.61
N VAL A 15 -25.34 16.52 -1.71
CA VAL A 15 -23.91 16.66 -2.02
C VAL A 15 -23.19 15.43 -1.50
N ILE A 16 -22.48 14.71 -2.36
CA ILE A 16 -21.74 13.49 -2.02
C ILE A 16 -20.25 13.74 -2.26
N ILE A 17 -19.42 13.42 -1.28
CA ILE A 17 -17.96 13.51 -1.36
C ILE A 17 -17.38 12.11 -1.12
N HIS A 18 -16.48 11.69 -2.00
CA HIS A 18 -15.65 10.50 -1.83
C HIS A 18 -14.23 10.93 -1.50
N LEU A 19 -13.65 10.38 -0.45
CA LEU A 19 -12.28 10.64 -0.04
C LEU A 19 -11.48 9.35 -0.19
N ASP A 20 -10.42 9.41 -0.98
CA ASP A 20 -9.45 8.33 -1.14
C ASP A 20 -8.10 8.83 -0.66
N LEU A 21 -7.38 7.99 0.10
CA LEU A 21 -6.09 8.36 0.65
C LEU A 21 -4.97 7.93 -0.29
N ASP A 22 -4.12 8.90 -0.61
CA ASP A 22 -2.98 8.75 -1.49
C ASP A 22 -2.00 7.65 -1.04
N ALA A 23 -1.88 6.58 -1.83
CA ALA A 23 -0.95 5.47 -1.57
C ALA A 23 -0.99 5.00 -0.10
N PHE A 24 -2.20 4.85 0.45
CA PHE A 24 -2.49 4.76 1.89
C PHE A 24 -1.49 3.96 2.73
N TYR A 25 -1.28 2.66 2.45
CA TYR A 25 -0.36 1.83 3.25
C TYR A 25 1.09 2.33 3.21
N ALA A 26 1.55 2.86 2.07
CA ALA A 26 2.89 3.42 2.00
C ALA A 26 3.04 4.69 2.86
N GLN A 27 1.98 5.51 2.98
CA GLN A 27 2.00 6.66 3.90
C GLN A 27 1.97 6.24 5.37
N VAL A 28 1.22 5.19 5.71
CA VAL A 28 1.18 4.62 7.06
C VAL A 28 2.59 4.16 7.46
N GLU A 29 3.23 3.36 6.62
CA GLU A 29 4.57 2.84 6.88
C GLU A 29 5.63 3.95 6.89
N SER A 30 5.54 4.93 5.98
CA SER A 30 6.44 6.09 5.98
C SER A 30 6.38 6.84 7.31
N ARG A 31 5.18 7.07 7.86
CA ARG A 31 5.04 7.71 9.18
C ARG A 31 5.48 6.83 10.34
N ARG A 32 5.12 5.55 10.32
CA ARG A 32 5.48 4.59 11.38
C ARG A 32 7.00 4.47 11.52
N LEU A 33 7.71 4.45 10.39
CA LEU A 33 9.15 4.25 10.32
C LEU A 33 9.95 5.56 10.24
N GLY A 34 9.29 6.72 10.16
CA GLY A 34 9.96 8.01 10.02
C GLY A 34 10.69 8.20 8.69
N ILE A 35 10.24 7.52 7.64
CA ILE A 35 10.83 7.58 6.29
C ILE A 35 10.32 8.83 5.57
N ASP A 36 11.24 9.57 4.97
CA ASP A 36 10.91 10.76 4.18
C ASP A 36 10.01 10.37 2.99
N PRO A 37 8.86 11.05 2.76
CA PRO A 37 7.94 10.73 1.65
C PRO A 37 8.55 10.80 0.24
N SER A 38 9.69 11.49 0.08
CA SER A 38 10.45 11.55 -1.18
C SER A 38 11.34 10.32 -1.41
N THR A 39 11.52 9.47 -0.39
CA THR A 39 12.23 8.19 -0.51
C THR A 39 11.34 7.19 -1.23
N PRO A 40 11.79 6.54 -2.33
CA PRO A 40 11.05 5.47 -2.98
C PRO A 40 10.72 4.34 -2.00
N LEU A 41 9.44 4.05 -1.81
CA LEU A 41 8.97 3.03 -0.87
C LEU A 41 7.82 2.21 -1.47
N VAL A 42 7.89 0.90 -1.25
CA VAL A 42 6.81 -0.04 -1.54
C VAL A 42 6.45 -0.84 -0.30
N VAL A 43 5.17 -1.13 -0.16
CA VAL A 43 4.67 -2.08 0.84
C VAL A 43 4.36 -3.39 0.13
N GLN A 44 4.86 -4.49 0.68
CA GLN A 44 4.68 -5.84 0.16
C GLN A 44 3.95 -6.74 1.15
N GLN A 45 3.20 -7.69 0.61
CA GLN A 45 2.68 -8.83 1.34
C GLN A 45 3.18 -10.08 0.62
N TRP A 46 4.09 -10.79 1.28
CA TRP A 46 4.92 -11.81 0.67
C TRP A 46 5.62 -11.22 -0.57
N ARG A 47 5.56 -11.91 -1.70
CA ARG A 47 6.13 -11.44 -2.98
C ARG A 47 5.29 -10.39 -3.72
N GLY A 48 4.13 -10.00 -3.17
CA GLY A 48 3.18 -9.11 -3.84
C GLY A 48 3.31 -7.65 -3.38
N ILE A 49 3.52 -6.74 -4.32
CA ILE A 49 3.49 -5.29 -4.03
C ILE A 49 2.04 -4.83 -3.88
N ILE A 50 1.67 -4.34 -2.70
CA ILE A 50 0.30 -3.91 -2.39
C ILE A 50 0.14 -2.39 -2.36
N ALA A 51 1.21 -1.64 -2.09
CA ALA A 51 1.22 -0.17 -2.19
C ALA A 51 2.56 0.37 -2.68
N VAL A 52 2.51 1.48 -3.41
CA VAL A 52 3.68 2.14 -4.01
C VAL A 52 3.51 3.65 -3.80
N ASN A 53 4.46 4.29 -3.12
CA ASN A 53 4.44 5.73 -2.92
C ASN A 53 4.79 6.49 -4.22
N TYR A 54 4.55 7.80 -4.23
CA TYR A 54 4.75 8.60 -5.43
C TYR A 54 6.21 8.66 -5.90
N ALA A 55 7.18 8.65 -4.99
CA ALA A 55 8.60 8.60 -5.34
C ALA A 55 8.97 7.30 -6.08
N ALA A 56 8.50 6.15 -5.60
CA ALA A 56 8.70 4.86 -6.27
C ALA A 56 7.96 4.79 -7.62
N ARG A 57 6.77 5.38 -7.74
CA ARG A 57 6.07 5.50 -9.04
C ARG A 57 6.87 6.34 -10.05
N ALA A 58 7.49 7.42 -9.60
CA ALA A 58 8.35 8.25 -10.45
C ALA A 58 9.59 7.49 -10.95
N ALA A 59 10.08 6.52 -10.17
CA ALA A 59 11.14 5.59 -10.57
C ALA A 59 10.64 4.43 -11.48
N GLY A 60 9.36 4.42 -11.85
CA GLY A 60 8.77 3.44 -12.77
C GLY A 60 8.16 2.20 -12.11
N ILE A 61 8.16 2.11 -10.78
CA ILE A 61 7.58 0.97 -10.05
C ILE A 61 6.05 1.02 -10.10
N LYS A 62 5.42 -0.12 -10.39
CA LYS A 62 3.95 -0.28 -10.50
C LYS A 62 3.48 -1.44 -9.65
N ARG A 63 2.19 -1.44 -9.27
CA ARG A 63 1.55 -2.40 -8.35
C ARG A 63 1.54 -3.87 -8.83
N HIS A 64 1.92 -4.14 -10.07
CA HIS A 64 1.95 -5.49 -10.64
C HIS A 64 3.35 -6.02 -10.91
N LEU A 65 4.38 -5.28 -10.48
CA LEU A 65 5.75 -5.77 -10.53
C LEU A 65 6.01 -6.71 -9.35
N THR A 66 6.89 -7.68 -9.58
CA THR A 66 7.52 -8.45 -8.51
C THR A 66 8.52 -7.58 -7.74
N VAL A 67 8.85 -7.99 -6.52
CA VAL A 67 9.91 -7.38 -5.69
C VAL A 67 11.23 -7.28 -6.47
N ASP A 68 11.62 -8.35 -7.16
CA ASP A 68 12.85 -8.42 -7.94
C ASP A 68 12.87 -7.44 -9.13
N GLU A 69 11.74 -7.26 -9.81
CA GLU A 69 11.61 -6.27 -10.90
C GLU A 69 11.64 -4.85 -10.36
N ALA A 70 10.99 -4.59 -9.23
CA ALA A 70 11.02 -3.28 -8.58
C ALA A 70 12.44 -2.90 -8.13
N ALA A 71 13.18 -3.83 -7.53
CA ALA A 71 14.57 -3.63 -7.11
C ALA A 71 15.50 -3.33 -8.29
N LYS A 72 15.26 -3.96 -9.46
CA LYS A 72 16.03 -3.65 -10.69
C LYS A 72 15.75 -2.25 -11.23
N LEU A 73 14.49 -1.77 -11.14
CA LEU A 73 14.12 -0.42 -11.59
C LEU A 73 14.64 0.67 -10.65
N CYS A 74 14.61 0.40 -9.34
CA CYS A 74 15.06 1.33 -8.32
C CYS A 74 15.86 0.59 -7.24
N PRO A 75 17.19 0.48 -7.39
CA PRO A 75 18.04 -0.24 -6.43
C PRO A 75 18.02 0.33 -5.00
N GLY A 76 17.59 1.58 -4.83
CA GLY A 76 17.45 2.24 -3.53
C GLY A 76 16.01 2.27 -2.99
N VAL A 77 15.08 1.48 -3.55
CA VAL A 77 13.71 1.41 -3.05
C VAL A 77 13.67 0.70 -1.70
N VAL A 78 12.92 1.26 -0.76
CA VAL A 78 12.64 0.65 0.53
C VAL A 78 11.47 -0.31 0.39
N PHE A 79 11.68 -1.57 0.76
CA PHE A 79 10.62 -2.58 0.86
C PHE A 79 10.18 -2.69 2.32
N VAL A 80 8.88 -2.60 2.56
CA VAL A 80 8.27 -2.80 3.88
C VAL A 80 7.29 -3.96 3.78
N HIS A 81 7.52 -5.03 4.55
CA HIS A 81 6.57 -6.14 4.64
C HIS A 81 5.42 -5.79 5.60
N VAL A 82 4.22 -6.28 5.32
CA VAL A 82 3.08 -6.18 6.25
C VAL A 82 3.31 -7.05 7.48
N GLU A 83 2.71 -6.67 8.60
CA GLU A 83 2.68 -7.52 9.79
C GLU A 83 1.97 -8.86 9.48
N THR A 84 2.55 -9.98 9.92
CA THR A 84 1.97 -11.32 9.83
C THR A 84 1.69 -11.88 11.23
N ILE A 85 0.72 -12.79 11.35
CA ILE A 85 0.40 -13.47 12.62
C ILE A 85 0.41 -14.98 12.33
N GLY A 86 1.35 -15.70 12.93
CA GLY A 86 1.57 -17.15 12.81
C GLY A 86 2.77 -17.57 13.66
N ASP A 87 2.82 -18.82 14.12
CA ASP A 87 4.02 -19.34 14.81
C ASP A 87 5.21 -19.20 13.87
N ASP A 88 6.35 -18.78 14.41
CA ASP A 88 7.62 -18.55 13.72
C ASP A 88 8.14 -19.83 13.00
N GLU A 89 7.47 -20.29 11.96
CA GLU A 89 8.13 -20.97 10.84
C GLU A 89 8.65 -19.85 9.97
N ASP A 90 9.94 -19.58 10.13
CA ASP A 90 10.76 -18.83 9.21
C ASP A 90 10.45 -19.32 7.79
N ASP A 91 9.70 -18.51 7.04
CA ASP A 91 9.68 -18.56 5.59
C ASP A 91 11.13 -18.34 5.15
N GLU A 92 11.90 -19.43 5.01
CA GLU A 92 13.31 -19.49 4.59
C GLU A 92 13.58 -18.76 3.25
N ASP A 93 12.55 -18.23 2.62
CA ASP A 93 12.54 -17.50 1.38
C ASP A 93 12.51 -15.95 1.49
N ASP A 94 12.24 -15.31 2.64
CA ASP A 94 12.19 -13.83 2.77
C ASP A 94 13.47 -13.18 3.34
N GLU A 95 14.42 -13.96 3.89
CA GLU A 95 15.68 -13.43 4.46
C GLU A 95 16.70 -12.86 3.44
N ARG A 96 16.36 -12.82 2.14
CA ARG A 96 17.32 -12.38 1.12
C ARG A 96 17.45 -10.87 0.91
N ASN A 97 16.75 -10.00 1.66
CA ASN A 97 16.95 -8.56 1.43
C ASN A 97 16.69 -7.57 2.59
N THR A 98 16.77 -7.96 3.86
CA THR A 98 16.59 -7.02 5.00
C THR A 98 17.89 -6.55 5.67
N ASN A 99 19.06 -6.92 5.13
CA ASN A 99 20.32 -6.42 5.69
C ASN A 99 20.73 -5.05 5.09
N GLU A 100 20.75 -4.06 6.00
CA GLU A 100 21.47 -2.79 5.98
C GLU A 100 20.67 -1.51 5.69
N THR A 101 20.02 -0.95 6.71
CA THR A 101 20.28 0.44 7.13
C THR A 101 19.95 0.58 8.61
N ARG A 102 21.01 0.72 9.41
CA ARG A 102 20.99 1.10 10.82
C ARG A 102 21.04 2.61 10.94
#